data_AF-A0AAN7WDN4-F1
#
_entry.id   AF-A0AAN7WDN4-F1
#
_cell.length_a   1.000
_cell.length_b   1.000
_cell.length_c   1.000
_cell.angle_alpha   90.00
_cell.angle_beta   90.00
_cell.angle_gamma   90.00
#
_symmetry.space_group_name_H-M   'P 1'
#
loop_
_entity.id
_entity.type
_entity.pdbx_description
1 polymer ?
#
loop_
_entity_poly.entity_id
_entity_poly.type
_entity_poly.pdbx_seq_one_letter_code
_entity_poly.pdbx_strand_id
1 'polypeptide(L)'
;MPHYGITPDSPSSIQEKPASRKRSTDDGDSSEDDDSDIDLGTAKRLRPTLPTFVDELQKENEALLVQVATFAGTYKELKEQNIALHCQLAEASDDNEMLRHQLDKAHNCLESVQSQIKSTAPARERTKSEADAASVMAADIKRGMNKAIHDLKSRDWRKHEENANGDDISAALVPFVGRISVLSKLPQLESDSLAMDLLIRLVGRSHGDFATRAGHEYGDRPSYAAADGLFCTLARERRKRDPSWDFRPVLAQLKDTAAGPAEYGINTLFTRSIAVMQGWWATKVIDLA
;
A
#
# COMPACT_ATOMS: atom_id res chain seq x y z
N MET A 1 -7.24 11.69 39.97
CA MET A 1 -7.46 10.92 41.23
C MET A 1 -8.36 9.75 40.84
N PRO A 2 -8.04 8.47 41.10
CA PRO A 2 -7.11 7.87 42.08
C PRO A 2 -5.93 7.09 41.45
N HIS A 3 -4.75 7.13 42.08
CA HIS A 3 -4.11 6.09 42.91
C HIS A 3 -3.70 4.80 42.20
N TYR A 4 -2.41 4.74 41.86
CA TYR A 4 -1.63 3.50 41.79
C TYR A 4 -1.49 2.91 43.19
N GLY A 5 -1.71 1.60 43.28
CA GLY A 5 -1.31 0.78 44.41
C GLY A 5 -1.48 -0.67 44.00
N ILE A 6 -0.36 -1.40 43.96
CA ILE A 6 -0.19 -2.84 44.25
C ILE A 6 1.30 -3.13 44.08
N THR A 7 1.97 -3.34 45.21
CA THR A 7 3.23 -4.10 45.33
C THR A 7 2.94 -5.58 45.05
N PRO A 8 3.96 -6.37 44.67
CA PRO A 8 4.31 -7.44 45.59
C PRO A 8 5.81 -7.76 45.68
N ASP A 9 6.22 -7.96 46.94
CA ASP A 9 6.98 -9.08 47.49
C ASP A 9 8.25 -9.58 46.80
N SER A 10 9.35 -9.37 47.54
CA SER A 10 10.54 -10.22 47.53
C SER A 10 10.20 -11.64 48.00
N PRO A 11 11.02 -12.65 47.67
CA PRO A 11 11.92 -13.12 48.74
C PRO A 11 13.30 -13.63 48.30
N SER A 12 14.21 -13.53 49.27
CA SER A 12 15.30 -14.46 49.58
C SER A 12 16.38 -14.72 48.54
N SER A 13 17.46 -13.94 48.61
CA SER A 13 18.78 -14.40 48.17
C SER A 13 19.55 -14.95 49.38
N ILE A 14 19.73 -16.27 49.37
CA ILE A 14 20.53 -17.06 50.30
C ILE A 14 21.99 -16.63 50.17
N GLN A 15 22.58 -16.09 51.25
CA GLN A 15 24.02 -15.91 51.40
C GLN A 15 24.62 -17.19 51.98
N GLU A 16 25.27 -18.00 51.14
CA GLU A 16 26.16 -19.06 51.63
C GLU A 16 27.57 -18.51 51.88
N LYS A 17 28.02 -18.71 53.12
CA LYS A 17 29.34 -18.37 53.66
C LYS A 17 30.45 -19.24 53.02
N PRO A 18 31.64 -18.70 52.75
CA PRO A 18 32.83 -19.52 52.53
C PRO A 18 33.45 -19.92 53.88
N ALA A 19 33.45 -21.22 54.20
CA ALA A 19 34.15 -21.77 55.34
C ALA A 19 35.67 -21.81 55.07
N SER A 20 36.41 -20.94 55.75
CA SER A 20 37.87 -20.92 55.77
C SER A 20 38.39 -22.07 56.64
N ARG A 21 39.07 -23.07 56.06
CA ARG A 21 39.72 -24.14 56.83
C ARG A 21 41.21 -23.82 57.01
N LYS A 22 41.53 -23.29 58.20
CA LYS A 22 42.91 -23.16 58.72
C LYS A 22 43.54 -24.54 58.86
N ARG A 23 44.74 -24.72 58.31
CA ARG A 23 45.60 -25.89 58.49
C ARG A 23 46.50 -25.58 59.69
N SER A 24 46.29 -26.24 60.83
CA SER A 24 47.19 -26.17 61.98
C SER A 24 48.36 -27.12 61.75
N THR A 25 49.56 -26.57 61.86
CA THR A 25 50.78 -27.30 62.24
C THR A 25 50.70 -27.56 63.73
N ASP A 26 50.79 -28.81 64.15
CA ASP A 26 51.07 -29.18 65.54
C ASP A 26 52.11 -30.29 65.56
N ASP A 27 53.12 -30.06 66.38
CA ASP A 27 54.31 -30.87 66.55
C ASP A 27 53.99 -32.05 67.46
N GLY A 28 54.28 -33.27 66.99
CA GLY A 28 54.09 -34.50 67.74
C GLY A 28 55.38 -35.30 67.77
N ASP A 29 56.29 -34.86 68.63
CA ASP A 29 57.45 -35.61 69.11
C ASP A 29 56.96 -36.86 69.87
N SER A 30 57.37 -38.05 69.43
CA SER A 30 57.24 -39.29 70.20
C SER A 30 58.24 -40.30 69.67
N SER A 31 59.47 -40.17 70.16
CA SER A 31 60.37 -41.30 70.34
C SER A 31 59.75 -42.32 71.30
N GLU A 32 59.79 -43.60 70.95
CA GLU A 32 60.39 -44.64 71.80
C GLU A 32 60.34 -45.97 71.04
N ASP A 33 61.52 -46.58 70.99
CA ASP A 33 61.84 -47.83 70.35
C ASP A 33 61.06 -48.99 71.00
N ASP A 34 60.30 -49.73 70.21
CA ASP A 34 59.79 -51.04 70.60
C ASP A 34 60.28 -52.07 69.58
N ASP A 35 61.45 -52.63 69.91
CA ASP A 35 62.08 -53.78 69.27
C ASP A 35 61.18 -55.02 69.45
N SER A 36 60.15 -55.09 68.62
CA SER A 36 59.37 -56.31 68.45
C SER A 36 60.08 -57.21 67.44
N ASP A 37 60.67 -58.29 67.96
CA ASP A 37 61.22 -59.41 67.20
C ASP A 37 60.29 -59.80 66.05
N ILE A 38 60.71 -59.49 64.83
CA ILE A 38 59.97 -59.84 63.62
C ILE A 38 60.00 -61.35 63.48
N ASP A 39 58.86 -62.00 63.66
CA ASP A 39 58.67 -63.42 63.37
C ASP A 39 58.89 -63.70 61.87
N LEU A 40 60.15 -64.03 61.54
CA LEU A 40 60.60 -64.41 60.19
C LEU A 40 59.93 -65.70 59.68
N GLY A 41 59.22 -66.45 60.53
CA GLY A 41 58.43 -67.62 60.14
C GLY A 41 57.18 -67.26 59.33
N THR A 42 56.51 -66.16 59.71
CA THR A 42 55.33 -65.64 59.01
C THR A 42 55.72 -64.95 57.70
N ALA A 43 56.85 -64.22 57.69
CA ALA A 43 57.41 -63.60 56.49
C ALA A 43 57.85 -64.62 55.41
N LYS A 44 58.30 -65.82 55.80
CA LYS A 44 58.67 -66.90 54.85
C LYS A 44 57.46 -67.57 54.20
N ARG A 45 56.30 -67.59 54.86
CA ARG A 45 55.04 -68.16 54.31
C ARG A 45 54.36 -67.23 53.30
N LEU A 46 54.57 -65.91 53.41
CA LEU A 46 53.99 -64.89 52.53
C LEU A 46 54.86 -64.57 51.29
N ARG A 47 56.15 -64.93 51.31
CA ARG A 47 57.07 -64.73 50.17
C ARG A 47 56.58 -65.25 48.81
N PRO A 48 55.88 -66.41 48.70
CA PRO A 48 55.43 -66.91 47.41
C PRO A 48 54.17 -66.19 46.86
N THR A 49 53.36 -65.57 47.73
CA THR A 49 52.07 -64.96 47.36
C THR A 49 52.13 -63.44 47.20
N LEU A 50 53.19 -62.81 47.72
CA LEU A 50 53.49 -61.38 47.57
C LEU A 50 53.61 -60.92 46.10
N PRO A 51 54.30 -61.64 45.19
CA PRO A 51 54.39 -61.21 43.78
C PRO A 51 53.02 -61.15 43.10
N THR A 52 52.18 -62.17 43.30
CA THR A 52 50.82 -62.23 42.73
C THR A 52 49.90 -61.13 43.27
N PHE A 53 50.00 -60.80 44.56
CA PHE A 53 49.21 -59.72 45.16
C PHE A 53 49.66 -58.34 44.65
N VAL A 54 50.97 -58.16 44.45
CA VAL A 54 51.52 -56.93 43.85
C VAL A 54 51.08 -56.80 42.39
N ASP A 55 51.08 -57.88 41.62
CA ASP A 55 50.61 -57.89 40.22
C ASP A 55 49.10 -57.55 40.13
N GLU A 56 48.28 -58.08 41.03
CA GLU A 56 46.83 -57.76 41.11
C GLU A 56 46.59 -56.29 41.45
N LEU A 57 47.27 -55.76 42.47
CA LEU A 57 47.19 -54.34 42.84
C LEU A 57 47.68 -53.43 41.72
N GLN A 58 48.74 -53.83 41.01
CA GLN A 58 49.26 -53.05 39.89
C GLN A 58 48.26 -53.01 38.74
N LYS A 59 47.65 -54.15 38.41
CA LYS A 59 46.59 -54.24 37.39
C LYS A 59 45.35 -53.41 37.76
N GLU A 60 44.95 -53.40 39.03
CA GLU A 60 43.84 -52.59 39.52
C GLU A 60 44.16 -51.09 39.47
N ASN A 61 45.39 -50.70 39.83
CA ASN A 61 45.85 -49.32 39.73
C ASN A 61 45.92 -48.84 38.27
N GLU A 62 46.39 -49.69 37.35
CA GLU A 62 46.36 -49.42 35.91
C GLU A 62 44.91 -49.27 35.40
N ALA A 63 43.98 -50.12 35.84
CA ALA A 63 42.56 -50.01 35.48
C ALA A 63 41.92 -48.72 36.01
N LEU A 64 42.23 -48.33 37.25
CA LEU A 64 41.78 -47.07 37.85
C LEU A 64 42.35 -45.86 37.12
N LEU A 65 43.62 -45.89 36.73
CA LEU A 65 44.24 -44.82 35.93
C LEU A 65 43.54 -44.64 34.58
N VAL A 66 43.21 -45.75 33.90
CA VAL A 66 42.43 -45.72 32.65
C VAL A 66 41.03 -45.13 32.89
N GLN A 67 40.37 -45.50 33.99
CA GLN A 67 39.05 -45.00 34.32
C GLN A 67 39.05 -43.49 34.63
N VAL A 68 40.04 -43.03 35.40
CA VAL A 68 40.26 -41.59 35.70
C VAL A 68 40.55 -40.81 34.43
N ALA A 69 41.40 -41.34 33.53
CA ALA A 69 41.69 -40.71 32.24
C ALA A 69 40.43 -40.61 31.36
N THR A 70 39.61 -41.67 31.34
CA THR A 70 38.34 -41.69 30.61
C THR A 70 37.36 -40.65 31.16
N PHE A 71 37.22 -40.57 32.49
CA PHE A 71 36.34 -39.60 33.14
C PHE A 71 36.81 -38.15 32.95
N ALA A 72 38.12 -37.91 32.99
CA ALA A 72 38.69 -36.61 32.68
C ALA A 72 38.40 -36.19 31.23
N GLY A 73 38.46 -37.14 30.29
CA GLY A 73 38.10 -36.93 28.89
C GLY A 73 36.64 -36.55 28.70
N THR A 74 35.70 -37.32 29.27
CA THR A 74 34.26 -37.04 29.17
C THR A 74 33.87 -35.75 29.88
N TYR A 75 34.49 -35.45 31.03
CA TYR A 75 34.27 -34.19 31.74
C TYR A 75 34.72 -32.98 30.90
N LYS A 76 35.85 -33.10 30.19
CA LYS A 76 36.32 -32.05 29.27
C LYS A 76 35.34 -31.82 28.13
N GLU A 77 34.88 -32.89 27.48
CA GLU A 77 33.91 -32.81 26.37
C GLU A 77 32.58 -32.20 26.82
N LEU A 78 32.08 -32.59 27.99
CA LEU A 78 30.84 -32.06 28.57
C LEU A 78 30.97 -30.57 28.93
N LYS A 79 32.15 -30.15 29.40
CA LYS A 79 32.45 -28.72 29.64
C LYS A 79 32.48 -27.92 28.34
N GLU A 80 33.08 -28.45 27.28
CA GLU A 80 33.10 -27.80 25.96
C GLU A 80 31.69 -27.68 25.36
N GLN A 81 30.86 -28.73 25.47
CA GLN A 81 29.45 -28.68 25.06
C GLN A 81 28.64 -27.64 25.85
N ASN A 82 28.87 -27.53 27.15
CA ASN A 82 28.18 -26.55 28.00
C ASN A 82 28.53 -25.10 27.59
N ILE A 83 29.81 -24.84 27.29
CA ILE A 83 30.25 -23.55 26.74
C ILE A 83 29.56 -23.26 25.40
N ALA A 84 29.51 -24.24 24.50
CA ALA A 84 28.87 -24.07 23.19
C ALA A 84 27.37 -23.75 23.32
N LEU A 85 26.65 -24.42 24.23
CA LEU A 85 25.24 -24.14 24.52
C LEU A 85 25.03 -22.72 25.07
N HIS A 86 25.93 -22.25 25.95
CA HIS A 86 25.86 -20.88 26.46
C HIS A 86 26.09 -19.84 25.37
N CYS A 87 26.99 -20.09 24.43
CA CYS A 87 27.18 -19.22 23.26
C CYS A 87 25.93 -19.17 22.37
N GLN A 88 25.33 -20.33 22.05
CA GLN A 88 24.11 -20.39 21.25
C GLN A 88 22.92 -19.69 21.92
N LEU A 89 22.79 -19.83 23.25
CA LEU A 89 21.74 -19.16 24.00
C LEU A 89 21.89 -17.63 23.97
N ALA A 90 23.12 -17.12 24.00
CA ALA A 90 23.38 -15.69 23.88
C ALA A 90 23.01 -15.17 22.49
N GLU A 91 23.42 -15.85 21.42
CA GLU A 91 23.06 -15.50 20.03
C GLU A 91 21.53 -15.49 19.83
N ALA A 92 20.84 -16.51 20.33
CA ALA A 92 19.38 -16.58 20.25
C ALA A 92 18.68 -15.48 21.07
N SER A 93 19.34 -14.96 22.11
CA SER A 93 18.85 -13.83 22.90
C SER A 93 18.93 -12.53 22.08
N ASP A 94 20.07 -12.29 21.44
CA ASP A 94 20.31 -11.12 20.58
C ASP A 94 19.35 -11.09 19.38
N ASP A 95 19.12 -12.25 18.75
CA ASP A 95 18.15 -12.39 17.66
C ASP A 95 16.72 -12.05 18.10
N ASN A 96 16.32 -12.48 19.31
CA ASN A 96 15.01 -12.14 19.87
C ASN A 96 14.86 -10.64 20.12
N GLU A 97 15.91 -9.98 20.60
CA GLU A 97 15.90 -8.53 20.81
C GLU A 97 15.80 -7.78 19.48
N MET A 98 16.54 -8.23 18.46
CA MET A 98 16.45 -7.67 17.12
C MET A 98 15.05 -7.82 16.52
N LEU A 99 14.42 -9.00 16.65
CA LEU A 99 13.06 -9.25 16.17
C LEU A 99 12.03 -8.38 16.88
N ARG A 100 12.17 -8.17 18.20
CA ARG A 100 11.30 -7.26 18.96
C ARG A 100 11.41 -5.83 18.45
N HIS A 101 12.62 -5.35 18.22
CA HIS A 101 12.83 -4.01 17.68
C HIS A 101 12.29 -3.85 16.24
N GLN A 102 12.36 -4.91 15.41
CA GLN A 102 11.70 -4.92 14.10
C GLN A 102 10.17 -4.88 14.21
N LEU A 103 9.59 -5.61 15.16
CA LEU A 103 8.16 -5.62 15.42
C LEU A 103 7.68 -4.23 15.87
N ASP A 104 8.41 -3.56 16.76
CA ASP A 104 8.08 -2.20 17.22
C ASP A 104 8.14 -1.20 16.07
N LYS A 105 9.15 -1.30 15.19
CA LYS A 105 9.23 -0.48 13.97
C LYS A 105 8.05 -0.70 13.05
N ALA A 106 7.65 -1.96 12.82
CA ALA A 106 6.48 -2.28 12.01
C ALA A 106 5.20 -1.73 12.62
N HIS A 107 5.04 -1.83 13.94
CA HIS A 107 3.89 -1.29 14.67
C HIS A 107 3.78 0.24 14.52
N ASN A 108 4.88 0.95 14.73
CA ASN A 108 4.93 2.41 14.56
C ASN A 108 4.62 2.84 13.12
N CYS A 109 5.08 2.06 12.13
CA CYS A 109 4.75 2.31 10.73
C CYS A 109 3.24 2.15 10.48
N LEU A 110 2.64 1.08 11.01
CA LEU A 110 1.20 0.84 10.89
C LEU A 110 0.37 1.94 11.55
N GLU A 111 0.75 2.41 12.74
CA GLU A 111 0.08 3.53 13.41
C GLU A 111 0.18 4.84 12.61
N SER A 112 1.34 5.09 12.01
CA SER A 112 1.56 6.26 11.13
C SER A 112 0.66 6.19 9.89
N VAL A 113 0.62 5.04 9.21
CA VAL A 113 -0.25 4.81 8.07
C VAL A 113 -1.73 4.94 8.47
N GLN A 114 -2.13 4.40 9.62
CA GLN A 114 -3.49 4.51 10.12
C GLN A 114 -3.89 5.97 10.40
N SER A 115 -2.97 6.76 10.93
CA SER A 115 -3.16 8.20 11.18
C SER A 115 -3.28 8.99 9.86
N GLN A 116 -2.47 8.64 8.86
CA GLN A 116 -2.58 9.21 7.51
C GLN A 116 -3.92 8.84 6.84
N ILE A 117 -4.40 7.60 7.01
CA ILE A 117 -5.71 7.19 6.49
C ILE A 117 -6.84 7.98 7.18
N LYS A 118 -6.79 8.15 8.50
CA LYS A 118 -7.79 8.91 9.26
C LYS A 118 -7.79 10.40 8.85
N SER A 119 -6.63 11.01 8.64
CA SER A 119 -6.53 12.41 8.22
C SER A 119 -6.95 12.65 6.76
N THR A 120 -6.83 11.64 5.89
CA THR A 120 -7.24 11.75 4.46
C THR A 120 -8.70 11.39 4.20
N ALA A 121 -9.39 10.75 5.15
CA ALA A 121 -10.83 10.48 5.08
C ALA A 121 -11.71 11.72 4.76
N PRO A 122 -11.56 12.88 5.43
CA PRO A 122 -12.36 14.06 5.11
C PRO A 122 -12.08 14.64 3.71
N ALA A 123 -10.87 14.47 3.18
CA ALA A 123 -10.55 14.87 1.80
C ALA A 123 -11.25 13.97 0.78
N ARG A 124 -11.29 12.65 1.04
CA ARG A 124 -12.02 11.69 0.19
C ARG A 124 -13.53 11.97 0.17
N GLU A 125 -14.11 12.26 1.33
CA GLU A 125 -15.54 12.59 1.43
C GLU A 125 -15.89 13.87 0.66
N ARG A 126 -15.03 14.89 0.73
CA ARG A 126 -15.18 16.11 -0.09
C ARG A 126 -15.11 15.80 -1.58
N THR A 127 -14.10 15.04 -2.05
CA THR A 127 -13.99 14.69 -3.47
C THR A 127 -15.19 13.89 -3.97
N LYS A 128 -15.76 13.02 -3.12
CA LYS A 128 -16.96 12.25 -3.44
C LYS A 128 -18.20 13.14 -3.53
N SER A 129 -18.44 13.98 -2.51
CA SER A 129 -19.55 14.93 -2.50
C SER A 129 -19.50 15.90 -3.68
N GLU A 130 -18.30 16.34 -4.07
CA GLU A 130 -18.15 17.23 -5.21
C GLU A 130 -18.35 16.47 -6.55
N ALA A 131 -17.89 15.22 -6.69
CA ALA A 131 -18.14 14.40 -7.88
C ALA A 131 -19.63 14.11 -8.07
N ASP A 132 -20.33 13.83 -6.96
CA ASP A 132 -21.78 13.72 -6.93
C ASP A 132 -22.45 15.04 -7.39
N ALA A 133 -21.92 16.20 -6.96
CA ALA A 133 -22.44 17.50 -7.39
C ALA A 133 -22.29 17.76 -8.90
N ALA A 134 -21.14 17.39 -9.50
CA ALA A 134 -20.94 17.52 -10.94
C ALA A 134 -21.90 16.62 -11.74
N SER A 135 -22.08 15.37 -11.29
CA SER A 135 -23.02 14.42 -11.89
C SER A 135 -24.47 14.91 -11.79
N VAL A 136 -24.89 15.41 -10.62
CA VAL A 136 -26.23 15.99 -10.41
C VAL A 136 -26.46 17.20 -11.30
N MET A 137 -25.48 18.11 -11.41
CA MET A 137 -25.57 19.28 -12.29
C MET A 137 -25.66 18.88 -13.76
N ALA A 138 -24.86 17.91 -14.21
CA ALA A 138 -24.90 17.39 -15.56
C ALA A 138 -26.27 16.74 -15.89
N ALA A 139 -26.82 15.98 -14.94
CA ALA A 139 -28.14 15.38 -15.07
C ALA A 139 -29.25 16.44 -15.17
N ASP A 140 -29.16 17.52 -14.39
CA ASP A 140 -30.11 18.62 -14.44
C ASP A 140 -30.05 19.40 -15.77
N ILE A 141 -28.84 19.70 -16.26
CA ILE A 141 -28.63 20.32 -17.58
C ILE A 141 -29.25 19.43 -18.67
N LYS A 142 -28.97 18.13 -18.65
CA LYS A 142 -29.55 17.12 -19.56
C LYS A 142 -31.09 17.13 -19.54
N ARG A 143 -31.68 17.18 -18.35
CA ARG A 143 -33.14 17.21 -18.17
C ARG A 143 -33.74 18.51 -18.74
N GLY A 144 -33.09 19.64 -18.46
CA GLY A 144 -33.49 20.94 -18.97
C GLY A 144 -33.41 21.03 -20.50
N MET A 145 -32.34 20.54 -21.12
CA MET A 145 -32.24 20.47 -22.59
C MET A 145 -33.37 19.64 -23.19
N ASN A 146 -33.61 18.44 -22.65
CA ASN A 146 -34.70 17.58 -23.11
C ASN A 146 -36.06 18.26 -22.97
N LYS A 147 -36.30 18.97 -21.87
CA LYS A 147 -37.53 19.72 -21.64
C LYS A 147 -37.69 20.86 -22.64
N ALA A 148 -36.65 21.64 -22.89
CA ALA A 148 -36.69 22.73 -23.87
C ALA A 148 -37.03 22.23 -25.28
N ILE A 149 -36.42 21.12 -25.69
CA ILE A 149 -36.72 20.46 -26.98
C ILE A 149 -38.17 19.94 -26.99
N HIS A 150 -38.62 19.31 -25.91
CA HIS A 150 -39.97 18.78 -25.80
C HIS A 150 -41.03 19.88 -25.83
N ASP A 151 -40.80 21.00 -25.14
CA ASP A 151 -41.72 22.15 -25.09
C ASP A 151 -41.86 22.83 -26.46
N LEU A 152 -40.82 22.78 -27.30
CA LEU A 152 -40.89 23.19 -28.71
C LEU A 152 -41.67 22.19 -29.56
N LYS A 153 -41.47 20.88 -29.36
CA LYS A 153 -42.14 19.82 -30.13
C LYS A 153 -43.61 19.60 -29.75
N SER A 154 -44.00 19.92 -28.51
CA SER A 154 -45.36 19.74 -28.00
C SER A 154 -46.33 20.84 -28.44
N ARG A 155 -45.83 21.94 -29.03
CA ARG A 155 -46.63 22.95 -29.71
C ARG A 155 -47.21 22.38 -31.01
N ASP A 156 -48.28 21.59 -30.84
CA ASP A 156 -49.32 21.20 -31.80
C ASP A 156 -48.90 21.04 -33.27
N TRP A 157 -48.14 19.97 -33.56
CA TRP A 157 -47.74 19.53 -34.91
C TRP A 157 -48.90 19.34 -35.91
N ARG A 158 -50.15 19.31 -35.44
CA ARG A 158 -51.35 19.18 -36.30
C ARG A 158 -51.88 20.49 -36.87
N LYS A 159 -51.42 21.65 -36.39
CA LYS A 159 -51.94 22.96 -36.82
C LYS A 159 -51.01 23.74 -37.75
N HIS A 160 -49.97 23.10 -38.28
CA HIS A 160 -49.09 23.53 -39.37
C HIS A 160 -49.30 24.97 -39.91
N GLU A 161 -48.66 25.94 -39.25
CA GLU A 161 -48.20 27.18 -39.92
C GLU A 161 -46.79 27.59 -39.43
N GLU A 162 -46.39 27.22 -38.20
CA GLU A 162 -45.04 27.48 -37.66
C GLU A 162 -44.45 26.19 -37.06
N ASN A 163 -43.82 25.36 -37.90
CA ASN A 163 -43.11 24.18 -37.42
C ASN A 163 -41.82 24.62 -36.73
N ALA A 164 -41.61 24.26 -35.46
CA ALA A 164 -40.33 24.47 -34.79
C ALA A 164 -39.22 23.77 -35.59
N ASN A 165 -38.34 24.56 -36.21
CA ASN A 165 -37.30 24.06 -37.09
C ASN A 165 -35.98 23.86 -36.33
N GLY A 166 -34.93 23.43 -37.02
CA GLY A 166 -33.61 23.24 -36.40
C GLY A 166 -33.02 24.52 -35.77
N ASP A 167 -33.40 25.70 -36.27
CA ASP A 167 -32.93 26.98 -35.72
C ASP A 167 -33.61 27.27 -34.40
N ASP A 168 -34.91 27.02 -34.28
CA ASP A 168 -35.66 27.18 -33.03
C ASP A 168 -35.12 26.25 -31.94
N ILE A 169 -34.82 25.00 -32.30
CA ILE A 169 -34.21 24.03 -31.40
C ILE A 169 -32.80 24.50 -31.01
N SER A 170 -31.97 24.91 -31.97
CA SER A 170 -30.62 25.41 -31.70
C SER A 170 -30.65 26.64 -30.79
N ALA A 171 -31.56 27.59 -31.04
CA ALA A 171 -31.76 28.80 -30.25
C ALA A 171 -32.18 28.48 -28.81
N ALA A 172 -33.15 27.56 -28.63
CA ALA A 172 -33.58 27.13 -27.30
C ALA A 172 -32.48 26.41 -26.50
N LEU A 173 -31.47 25.86 -27.18
CA LEU A 173 -30.34 25.21 -26.54
C LEU A 173 -29.20 26.17 -26.15
N VAL A 174 -29.14 27.38 -26.70
CA VAL A 174 -28.09 28.38 -26.40
C VAL A 174 -27.89 28.62 -24.90
N PRO A 175 -28.94 28.81 -24.07
CA PRO A 175 -28.75 29.05 -22.63
C PRO A 175 -28.02 27.93 -21.89
N PHE A 176 -28.09 26.70 -22.40
CA PHE A 176 -27.44 25.55 -21.79
C PHE A 176 -25.93 25.53 -22.01
N VAL A 177 -25.39 26.21 -23.04
CA VAL A 177 -23.94 26.38 -23.22
C VAL A 177 -23.34 27.11 -22.02
N GLY A 178 -24.01 28.17 -21.53
CA GLY A 178 -23.60 28.88 -20.33
C GLY A 178 -23.63 27.99 -19.08
N ARG A 179 -24.65 27.15 -18.94
CA ARG A 179 -24.75 26.20 -17.82
C ARG A 179 -23.67 25.11 -17.87
N ILE A 180 -23.34 24.62 -19.05
CA ILE A 180 -22.24 23.68 -19.26
C ILE A 180 -20.88 24.35 -18.94
N SER A 181 -20.72 25.63 -19.26
CA SER A 181 -19.53 26.39 -18.84
C SER A 181 -19.40 26.45 -17.31
N VAL A 182 -20.51 26.63 -16.58
CA VAL A 182 -20.49 26.58 -15.11
C VAL A 182 -20.07 25.19 -14.61
N LEU A 183 -20.60 24.11 -15.20
CA LEU A 183 -20.21 22.74 -14.86
C LEU A 183 -18.69 22.52 -15.01
N SER A 184 -18.09 23.03 -16.09
CA SER A 184 -16.65 22.88 -16.33
C SER A 184 -15.74 23.63 -15.36
N LYS A 185 -16.28 24.57 -14.58
CA LYS A 185 -15.51 25.29 -13.55
C LYS A 185 -15.37 24.49 -12.26
N LEU A 186 -16.06 23.35 -12.14
CA LEU A 186 -15.86 22.45 -11.00
C LEU A 186 -14.46 21.82 -11.09
N PRO A 187 -13.75 21.69 -9.96
CA PRO A 187 -12.31 21.37 -9.92
C PRO A 187 -11.96 19.96 -10.40
N GLN A 188 -12.94 19.08 -10.58
CA GLN A 188 -12.71 17.70 -10.98
C GLN A 188 -12.28 17.57 -12.43
N LEU A 189 -11.61 16.46 -12.75
CA LEU A 189 -11.35 16.05 -14.14
C LEU A 189 -12.62 15.49 -14.81
N GLU A 190 -13.54 14.91 -14.04
CA GLU A 190 -14.77 14.35 -14.57
C GLU A 190 -15.75 15.43 -15.04
N SER A 191 -15.73 16.63 -14.44
CA SER A 191 -16.57 17.76 -14.83
C SER A 191 -16.32 18.20 -16.28
N ASP A 192 -15.05 18.18 -16.72
CA ASP A 192 -14.67 18.43 -18.11
C ASP A 192 -15.23 17.38 -19.06
N SER A 193 -15.14 16.10 -18.70
CA SER A 193 -15.69 15.00 -19.49
C SER A 193 -17.19 15.18 -19.67
N LEU A 194 -17.90 15.41 -18.56
CA LEU A 194 -19.34 15.61 -18.54
C LEU A 194 -19.74 16.86 -19.34
N ALA A 195 -18.97 17.94 -19.24
CA ALA A 195 -19.21 19.16 -20.01
C ALA A 195 -19.01 18.93 -21.52
N MET A 196 -17.94 18.26 -21.92
CA MET A 196 -17.69 17.88 -23.32
C MET A 196 -18.81 16.99 -23.88
N ASP A 197 -19.21 15.96 -23.14
CA ASP A 197 -20.30 15.05 -23.52
C ASP A 197 -21.63 15.80 -23.69
N LEU A 198 -21.91 16.74 -22.78
CA LEU A 198 -23.12 17.57 -22.87
C LEU A 198 -23.08 18.50 -24.09
N LEU A 199 -21.93 19.04 -24.47
CA LEU A 199 -21.78 19.86 -25.68
C LEU A 199 -22.02 19.05 -26.95
N ILE A 200 -21.39 17.86 -27.04
CA ILE A 200 -21.62 16.93 -28.16
C ILE A 200 -23.11 16.60 -28.27
N ARG A 201 -23.74 16.30 -27.14
CA ARG A 201 -25.17 15.99 -27.13
C ARG A 201 -26.06 17.19 -27.47
N LEU A 202 -25.74 18.37 -26.96
CA LEU A 202 -26.48 19.61 -27.24
C LEU A 202 -26.52 19.84 -28.74
N VAL A 203 -25.35 19.77 -29.37
CA VAL A 203 -25.20 19.90 -30.81
C VAL A 203 -25.87 18.74 -31.55
N GLY A 204 -25.70 17.50 -31.10
CA GLY A 204 -26.33 16.31 -31.68
C GLY A 204 -27.86 16.29 -31.61
N ARG A 205 -28.47 17.13 -30.75
CA ARG A 205 -29.94 17.24 -30.60
C ARG A 205 -30.52 18.48 -31.26
N SER A 206 -29.67 19.37 -31.76
CA SER A 206 -30.06 20.68 -32.27
C SER A 206 -30.63 20.66 -33.69
N HIS A 207 -30.31 19.64 -34.50
CA HIS A 207 -30.59 19.63 -35.94
C HIS A 207 -31.92 18.97 -36.34
N GLY A 208 -32.79 18.63 -35.38
CA GLY A 208 -34.09 18.04 -35.67
C GLY A 208 -34.00 16.66 -36.32
N ASP A 209 -35.08 16.22 -36.97
CA ASP A 209 -35.11 14.99 -37.76
C ASP A 209 -34.87 15.33 -39.24
N PHE A 210 -33.70 14.93 -39.76
CA PHE A 210 -33.31 15.16 -41.16
C PHE A 210 -34.20 14.43 -42.17
N ALA A 211 -34.96 13.41 -41.76
CA ALA A 211 -35.89 12.70 -42.64
C ALA A 211 -37.19 13.50 -42.90
N THR A 212 -37.42 14.61 -42.18
CA THR A 212 -38.61 15.44 -42.32
C THR A 212 -38.28 16.75 -43.04
N ARG A 213 -39.25 17.28 -43.81
CA ARG A 213 -39.11 18.55 -44.55
C ARG A 213 -38.73 19.75 -43.65
N ALA A 214 -39.02 19.66 -42.34
CA ALA A 214 -38.66 20.65 -41.32
C ALA A 214 -37.16 20.65 -40.94
N GLY A 215 -36.39 19.63 -41.33
CA GLY A 215 -34.94 19.53 -41.08
C GLY A 215 -34.08 20.24 -42.14
N HIS A 216 -34.67 20.70 -43.25
CA HIS A 216 -33.93 21.25 -44.40
C HIS A 216 -33.84 22.77 -44.44
N GLU A 217 -34.41 23.49 -43.47
CA GLU A 217 -34.20 24.94 -43.41
C GLU A 217 -32.77 25.22 -42.93
N TYR A 218 -31.97 25.69 -43.90
CA TYR A 218 -30.58 26.11 -43.80
C TYR A 218 -30.49 27.45 -43.06
N GLY A 219 -30.79 27.45 -41.77
CA GLY A 219 -30.63 28.65 -40.95
C GLY A 219 -29.35 28.66 -40.11
N ASP A 220 -29.07 29.85 -39.57
CA ASP A 220 -28.03 30.06 -38.60
C ASP A 220 -28.33 29.24 -37.34
N ARG A 221 -27.44 28.30 -37.01
CA ARG A 221 -27.54 27.47 -35.81
C ARG A 221 -26.79 28.16 -34.66
N PRO A 222 -27.44 29.05 -33.87
CA PRO A 222 -26.74 29.93 -32.92
C PRO A 222 -25.98 29.18 -31.83
N SER A 223 -26.37 27.94 -31.51
CA SER A 223 -25.66 27.15 -30.51
C SER A 223 -24.32 26.59 -30.97
N TYR A 224 -24.04 26.50 -32.29
CA TYR A 224 -22.90 25.72 -32.81
C TYR A 224 -21.59 26.43 -32.52
N ALA A 225 -21.49 27.71 -32.88
CA ALA A 225 -20.29 28.50 -32.66
C ALA A 225 -19.95 28.62 -31.17
N ALA A 226 -20.97 28.80 -30.32
CA ALA A 226 -20.80 28.87 -28.87
C ALA A 226 -20.35 27.51 -28.29
N ALA A 227 -20.96 26.42 -28.73
CA ALA A 227 -20.61 25.07 -28.28
C ALA A 227 -19.20 24.66 -28.73
N ASP A 228 -18.84 24.90 -29.99
CA ASP A 228 -17.50 24.60 -30.53
C ASP A 228 -16.41 25.46 -29.85
N GLY A 229 -16.70 26.74 -29.59
CA GLY A 229 -15.80 27.63 -28.86
C GLY A 229 -15.55 27.18 -27.42
N LEU A 230 -16.60 26.79 -26.70
CA LEU A 230 -16.47 26.25 -25.35
C LEU A 230 -15.73 24.90 -25.38
N PHE A 231 -16.07 24.00 -26.31
CA PHE A 231 -15.42 22.71 -26.45
C PHE A 231 -13.92 22.84 -26.67
N CYS A 232 -13.49 23.72 -27.58
CA CYS A 232 -12.08 24.05 -27.81
C CYS A 232 -11.36 24.48 -26.53
N THR A 233 -12.03 25.31 -25.71
CA THR A 233 -11.47 25.81 -24.45
C THR A 233 -11.27 24.66 -23.47
N LEU A 234 -12.32 23.84 -23.27
CA LEU A 234 -12.27 22.67 -22.41
C LEU A 234 -11.19 21.67 -22.85
N ALA A 235 -11.09 21.41 -24.15
CA ALA A 235 -10.13 20.45 -24.69
C ALA A 235 -8.69 20.89 -24.41
N ARG A 236 -8.39 22.18 -24.56
CA ARG A 236 -7.07 22.74 -24.23
C ARG A 236 -6.78 22.70 -22.74
N GLU A 237 -7.72 23.13 -21.90
CA GLU A 237 -7.54 23.15 -20.45
C GLU A 237 -7.40 21.73 -19.88
N ARG A 238 -8.18 20.77 -20.36
CA ARG A 238 -8.03 19.37 -19.99
C ARG A 238 -6.67 18.83 -20.37
N ARG A 239 -6.20 19.08 -21.60
CA ARG A 239 -4.87 18.62 -22.05
C ARG A 239 -3.74 19.24 -21.23
N LYS A 240 -3.87 20.48 -20.76
CA LYS A 240 -2.91 21.10 -19.84
C LYS A 240 -2.91 20.42 -18.47
N ARG A 241 -4.09 20.09 -17.93
CA ARG A 241 -4.24 19.44 -16.62
C ARG A 241 -3.84 17.97 -16.63
N ASP A 242 -4.14 17.26 -17.72
CA ASP A 242 -3.83 15.85 -17.93
C ASP A 242 -3.13 15.69 -19.30
N PRO A 243 -1.79 15.81 -19.34
CA PRO A 243 -1.00 15.59 -20.55
C PRO A 243 -1.09 14.16 -21.09
N SER A 244 -1.52 13.20 -20.26
CA SER A 244 -1.69 11.79 -20.63
C SER A 244 -3.07 11.49 -21.24
N TRP A 245 -3.98 12.46 -21.25
CA TRP A 245 -5.34 12.30 -21.74
C TRP A 245 -5.38 11.80 -23.19
N ASP A 246 -5.97 10.61 -23.37
CA ASP A 246 -6.27 10.08 -24.70
C ASP A 246 -7.50 10.76 -25.30
N PHE A 247 -7.26 11.75 -26.15
CA PHE A 247 -8.32 12.51 -26.82
C PHE A 247 -8.88 11.82 -28.08
N ARG A 248 -8.33 10.68 -28.50
CA ARG A 248 -8.72 10.00 -29.76
C ARG A 248 -10.19 9.55 -29.78
N PRO A 249 -10.75 8.96 -28.71
CA PRO A 249 -12.17 8.58 -28.69
C PRO A 249 -13.10 9.79 -28.85
N VAL A 250 -12.77 10.90 -28.19
CA VAL A 250 -13.53 12.15 -28.26
C VAL A 250 -13.44 12.76 -29.65
N LEU A 251 -12.25 12.77 -30.27
CA LEU A 251 -12.08 13.23 -31.64
C LEU A 251 -12.90 12.40 -32.64
N ALA A 252 -12.93 11.07 -32.46
CA ALA A 252 -13.75 10.19 -33.29
C ALA A 252 -15.24 10.52 -33.15
N GLN A 253 -15.71 10.73 -31.92
CA GLN A 253 -17.09 11.11 -31.64
C GLN A 253 -17.47 12.47 -32.25
N LEU A 254 -16.58 13.47 -32.20
CA LEU A 254 -16.82 14.77 -32.85
C LEU A 254 -16.96 14.63 -34.37
N LYS A 255 -16.09 13.82 -35.00
CA LYS A 255 -16.16 13.55 -36.45
C LYS A 255 -17.45 12.84 -36.82
N ASP A 256 -17.84 11.83 -36.06
CA ASP A 256 -19.10 11.10 -36.25
C ASP A 256 -20.31 12.04 -36.13
N THR A 257 -20.33 12.88 -35.08
CA THR A 257 -21.38 13.88 -34.86
C THR A 257 -21.45 14.92 -35.98
N ALA A 258 -20.32 15.27 -36.59
CA ALA A 258 -20.24 16.23 -37.70
C ALA A 258 -20.56 15.60 -39.07
N ALA A 259 -20.36 14.29 -39.23
CA ALA A 259 -20.51 13.60 -40.51
C ALA A 259 -21.96 13.60 -41.01
N GLY A 260 -22.92 13.22 -40.16
CA GLY A 260 -24.33 13.16 -40.55
C GLY A 260 -24.86 14.48 -41.11
N PRO A 261 -24.73 15.61 -40.38
CA PRO A 261 -25.20 16.90 -40.89
C PRO A 261 -24.43 17.43 -42.10
N ALA A 262 -23.18 17.02 -42.31
CA ALA A 262 -22.39 17.41 -43.48
C ALA A 262 -22.99 16.85 -44.80
N GLU A 263 -23.63 15.68 -44.76
CA GLU A 263 -24.39 15.12 -45.90
C GLU A 263 -25.54 16.05 -46.35
N TYR A 264 -26.02 16.89 -45.43
CA TYR A 264 -27.06 17.90 -45.67
C TYR A 264 -26.47 19.31 -45.82
N GLY A 265 -25.17 19.46 -46.07
CA GLY A 265 -24.50 20.75 -46.31
C GLY A 265 -24.11 21.53 -45.05
N ILE A 266 -24.27 20.96 -43.85
CA ILE A 266 -23.94 21.61 -42.58
C ILE A 266 -22.50 21.28 -42.18
N ASN A 267 -21.53 22.08 -42.66
CA ASN A 267 -20.11 21.83 -42.48
C ASN A 267 -19.45 22.55 -41.28
N THR A 268 -20.24 23.27 -40.48
CA THR A 268 -19.73 24.16 -39.41
C THR A 268 -19.65 23.51 -38.03
N LEU A 269 -20.01 22.22 -37.93
CA LEU A 269 -20.09 21.49 -36.67
C LEU A 269 -18.72 21.08 -36.16
N PHE A 270 -18.37 21.60 -34.98
CA PHE A 270 -17.11 21.30 -34.28
C PHE A 270 -15.83 21.50 -35.12
N THR A 271 -15.89 22.31 -36.18
CA THR A 271 -14.78 22.47 -37.13
C THR A 271 -13.51 22.95 -36.41
N ARG A 272 -13.65 23.88 -35.45
CA ARG A 272 -12.49 24.38 -34.70
C ARG A 272 -11.98 23.33 -33.72
N SER A 273 -12.87 22.64 -33.01
CA SER A 273 -12.49 21.61 -32.04
C SER A 273 -11.76 20.45 -32.71
N ILE A 274 -12.27 19.97 -33.84
CA ILE A 274 -11.64 18.93 -34.65
C ILE A 274 -10.25 19.38 -35.11
N ALA A 275 -10.14 20.59 -35.68
CA ALA A 275 -8.85 21.12 -36.14
C ALA A 275 -7.82 21.25 -35.01
N VAL A 276 -8.24 21.74 -33.84
CA VAL A 276 -7.37 21.86 -32.65
C VAL A 276 -6.85 20.49 -32.22
N MET A 277 -7.74 19.50 -32.09
CA MET A 277 -7.38 18.16 -31.63
C MET A 277 -6.52 17.42 -32.66
N GLN A 278 -6.76 17.62 -33.96
CA GLN A 278 -5.89 17.07 -35.02
C GLN A 278 -4.50 17.70 -35.01
N GLY A 279 -4.39 19.01 -34.77
CA GLY A 279 -3.10 19.71 -34.68
C GLY A 279 -2.19 19.15 -33.59
N TRP A 280 -2.75 18.51 -32.57
CA TRP A 280 -2.00 17.87 -31.49
C TRP A 280 -1.23 16.61 -31.92
N TRP A 281 -1.61 16.00 -33.04
CA TRP A 281 -0.88 14.89 -33.63
C TRP A 281 0.45 15.35 -34.23
N ALA A 282 0.44 16.52 -34.88
CA ALA A 282 1.63 17.06 -35.53
C ALA A 282 2.73 17.43 -34.52
N THR A 283 2.37 17.85 -33.30
CA THR A 283 3.34 18.23 -32.27
C THR A 283 4.13 17.04 -31.72
N LYS A 284 3.50 15.85 -31.58
CA LYS A 284 4.19 14.65 -31.07
C LYS A 284 5.22 14.07 -32.05
N VAL A 285 5.08 14.35 -33.35
CA VAL A 285 6.01 13.84 -34.38
C VAL A 285 7.31 14.65 -34.41
N ILE A 286 7.30 15.90 -33.95
CA ILE A 286 8.48 16.76 -33.94
C ILE A 286 9.36 16.53 -32.70
N ASP A 287 8.78 16.16 -31.56
CA ASP A 287 9.54 15.86 -30.33
C ASP A 287 10.20 14.46 -30.32
N LEU A 288 9.97 13.65 -31.36
CA LEU A 288 10.49 12.28 -31.51
C LEU A 288 11.44 12.12 -32.72
N ALA A 289 11.75 13.21 -33.42
CA ALA A 289 12.67 13.26 -34.56
C ALA A 289 13.91 14.09 -34.22
#